data_AF-A0A1A2G1Y1-F1
#
_entry.id   AF-A0A1A2G1Y1-F1
#
_cell.length_a   1.000
_cell.length_b   1.000
_cell.length_c   1.000
_cell.angle_alpha   90.00
_cell.angle_beta   90.00
_cell.angle_gamma   90.00
#
_symmetry.space_group_name_H-M   'P 1'
#
loop_
_entity.id
_entity.type
_entity.pdbx_description
1 polymer ?
#
loop_
_entity_poly.entity_id
_entity_poly.type
_entity_poly.pdbx_seq_one_letter_code
_entity_poly.pdbx_strand_id
1 'polypeptide(L)' 'MSAECRECQAGLDHCHGTIIRHSQGRFWGRLECTEPDCASPELFVHTFVVDCDAVGCECTEIVEGWLAHRVGA' A
#
# COMPACT_ATOMS: atom_id res chain seq x y z
N MET A 1 -9.42 -3.44 28.77
CA MET A 1 -8.36 -2.59 28.19
C MET A 1 -8.96 -1.99 26.94
N SER A 2 -9.16 -0.67 26.86
CA SER A 2 -9.53 -0.05 25.60
C SER A 2 -8.32 -0.19 24.66
N ALA A 3 -8.48 -0.87 23.54
CA ALA A 3 -7.46 -1.03 22.51
C ALA A 3 -7.37 0.23 21.63
N GLU A 4 -7.51 1.41 22.24
CA GLU A 4 -7.54 2.67 21.52
C GLU A 4 -6.14 3.23 21.39
N CYS A 5 -5.77 3.59 20.16
CA CYS A 5 -4.49 4.20 19.86
C CYS A 5 -4.35 5.55 20.60
N ARG A 6 -3.21 5.74 21.27
CA ARG A 6 -2.91 6.98 22.00
C ARG A 6 -2.87 8.19 21.07
N GLU A 7 -2.37 8.02 19.86
CA GLU A 7 -2.24 9.09 18.87
C GLU A 7 -3.62 9.53 18.35
N CYS A 8 -4.55 8.58 18.15
CA CYS A 8 -5.96 8.90 17.88
C CYS A 8 -6.59 9.71 19.01
N GLN A 9 -6.38 9.30 20.26
CA GLN A 9 -6.91 10.02 21.42
C GLN A 9 -6.34 11.43 21.55
N ALA A 10 -5.09 11.62 21.14
CA ALA A 10 -4.43 12.92 21.09
C ALA A 10 -4.81 13.77 19.87
N GLY A 11 -5.60 13.23 18.93
CA GLY A 11 -5.96 13.91 17.68
C GLY A 11 -4.77 14.17 16.77
N LEU A 12 -3.71 13.36 16.88
CA LEU A 12 -2.53 13.48 16.02
C LEU A 12 -2.82 12.88 14.66
N ASP A 13 -2.23 13.49 13.64
CA ASP A 13 -2.31 13.02 12.27
C ASP A 13 -1.33 11.85 12.08
N HIS A 14 -1.87 10.64 11.91
CA HIS A 14 -1.10 9.39 11.78
C HIS A 14 -1.91 8.35 11.00
N CYS A 15 -1.22 7.32 10.54
CA CYS A 15 -1.82 6.18 9.86
C CYS A 15 -1.46 4.88 10.59
N HIS A 16 -2.43 3.97 10.73
CA HIS A 16 -2.21 2.64 11.29
C HIS A 16 -1.75 1.61 10.26
N GLY A 17 -1.73 2.00 9.00
CA GLY A 17 -1.39 1.11 7.92
C GLY A 17 0.09 0.83 7.86
N THR A 18 0.39 -0.31 7.23
CA THR A 18 1.74 -0.63 6.82
C THR A 18 1.92 -0.19 5.37
N ILE A 19 3.03 0.47 5.08
CA ILE A 19 3.41 0.73 3.69
C ILE A 19 3.99 -0.54 3.11
N ILE A 20 3.42 -0.97 1.99
CA ILE A 20 4.02 -1.95 1.09
C ILE A 20 4.81 -1.17 0.03
N ARG A 21 6.12 -1.35 0.04
CA ARG A 21 7.01 -0.81 -0.98
C ARG A 21 7.14 -1.83 -2.12
N HIS A 22 6.64 -1.47 -3.29
CA HIS A 22 6.76 -2.32 -4.46
C HIS A 22 8.18 -2.22 -5.05
N SER A 23 9.04 -3.17 -4.66
CA SER A 23 10.43 -3.28 -5.11
C SER A 23 10.58 -4.07 -6.42
N GLN A 24 9.49 -4.68 -6.92
CA GLN A 24 9.46 -5.57 -8.08
C GLN A 24 8.17 -5.42 -8.89
N GLY A 25 8.15 -6.03 -10.08
CA GLY A 25 6.95 -6.13 -10.91
C GLY A 25 6.52 -4.82 -11.56
N ARG A 26 5.29 -4.79 -12.06
CA ARG A 26 4.75 -3.65 -12.83
C ARG A 26 4.53 -2.39 -12.00
N PHE A 27 4.47 -2.54 -10.68
CA PHE A 27 4.24 -1.45 -9.73
C PHE A 27 5.53 -0.93 -9.08
N TRP A 28 6.69 -1.27 -9.64
CA TRP A 28 8.00 -0.88 -9.11
C TRP A 28 8.06 0.62 -8.75
N GLY A 29 8.50 0.91 -7.53
CA GLY A 29 8.62 2.26 -6.99
C GLY A 29 7.34 2.84 -6.40
N ARG A 30 6.18 2.19 -6.57
CA ARG A 30 4.93 2.62 -5.95
C ARG A 30 4.93 2.26 -4.45
N LEU A 31 4.34 3.16 -3.66
CA LEU A 31 4.02 2.91 -2.26
C LEU A 31 2.51 2.70 -2.13
N GLU A 32 2.11 1.65 -1.43
CA GLU A 32 0.72 1.37 -1.11
C GLU A 32 0.57 1.24 0.41
N CYS A 33 -0.44 1.89 0.97
CA CYS A 33 -0.78 1.72 2.38
C CYS A 33 -1.90 0.69 2.51
N THR A 34 -1.79 -0.20 3.49
CA THR A 34 -2.85 -1.19 3.76
C THR A 34 -4.12 -0.58 4.34
N GLU A 35 -4.09 0.67 4.82
CA GLU A 35 -5.29 1.36 5.31
C GLU A 35 -6.08 1.97 4.15
N PRO A 36 -7.38 1.62 3.99
CA PRO A 36 -8.19 2.03 2.86
C PRO A 36 -8.43 3.54 2.81
N ASP A 37 -8.41 4.19 3.98
CA ASP A 37 -8.64 5.63 4.11
C ASP A 37 -7.33 6.45 4.02
N CYS A 38 -6.19 5.79 3.79
CA CYS A 38 -4.92 6.50 3.59
C CYS A 38 -4.84 7.10 2.18
N ALA A 39 -5.20 8.38 2.07
CA ALA A 39 -5.20 9.09 0.80
C ALA A 39 -3.80 9.53 0.32
N SER A 40 -2.77 9.48 1.17
CA SER A 40 -1.43 9.95 0.80
C SER A 40 -0.31 9.11 1.43
N PRO A 41 -0.13 7.85 0.99
CA PRO A 41 0.89 6.93 1.50
C PRO A 41 2.31 7.52 1.52
N GLU A 42 2.57 8.43 0.59
CA GLU A 42 3.88 9.04 0.31
C GLU A 42 4.14 10.32 1.13
N LEU A 43 3.09 10.91 1.69
CA LEU A 43 3.17 12.18 2.46
C LEU A 43 3.07 11.94 3.97
N PHE A 44 2.39 10.88 4.41
CA PHE A 44 2.32 10.53 5.82
C PHE A 44 3.53 9.73 6.27
N VAL A 45 4.01 10.03 7.48
CA VAL A 45 5.02 9.20 8.14
C VAL A 45 4.33 7.94 8.65
N HIS A 46 4.58 6.82 7.97
CA HIS A 46 4.11 5.52 8.42
C HIS A 46 5.18 4.88 9.28
N THR A 47 4.78 4.34 10.43
CA THR A 47 5.69 3.66 11.36
C THR A 47 6.25 2.38 10.77
N PHE A 48 5.49 1.69 9.92
CA PHE A 48 5.85 0.40 9.35
C PHE A 48 5.91 0.45 7.83
N VAL A 49 7.04 -0.01 7.28
CA VAL A 49 7.29 -0.16 5.85
C VAL A 49 7.84 -1.56 5.62
N VAL A 50 7.26 -2.29 4.67
CA VAL A 50 7.69 -3.64 4.28
C VAL A 50 7.86 -3.71 2.77
N ASP A 51 8.87 -4.43 2.29
CA ASP A 51 9.04 -4.68 0.85
C ASP A 51 8.07 -5.75 0.36
N CYS A 52 7.60 -5.61 -0.87
CA CYS A 52 6.56 -6.47 -1.43
C CYS A 52 6.97 -7.96 -1.54
N ASP A 53 8.26 -8.27 -1.70
CA ASP A 53 8.76 -9.65 -1.69
C ASP A 53 8.67 -10.29 -0.31
N ALA A 54 8.91 -9.53 0.76
CA ALA A 54 8.92 -10.06 2.12
C ALA A 54 7.53 -10.59 2.55
N VAL A 55 6.47 -10.09 1.93
CA VAL A 55 5.08 -10.47 2.22
C VAL A 55 4.44 -11.35 1.14
N GLY A 56 5.17 -11.71 0.08
CA GLY A 56 4.64 -12.54 -1.01
C GLY A 56 3.56 -11.86 -1.85
N CYS A 57 3.71 -10.56 -2.12
CA CYS A 57 2.73 -9.78 -2.88
C CYS A 57 2.64 -10.22 -4.36
N GLU A 58 1.43 -10.36 -4.89
CA GLU A 58 1.14 -10.72 -6.30
C GLU A 58 1.44 -9.59 -7.31
N CYS A 59 2.10 -8.51 -6.88
CA CYS A 59 2.43 -7.36 -7.74
C CYS A 59 3.35 -7.69 -8.95
N THR A 60 4.01 -8.86 -8.91
CA THR A 60 4.81 -9.40 -10.02
C THR A 60 3.99 -10.18 -11.04
N GLU A 61 2.76 -10.55 -10.72
CA GLU A 61 1.91 -11.30 -11.63
C GLU A 61 1.46 -10.41 -12.80
N ILE A 62 1.64 -10.91 -14.02
CA ILE A 62 1.12 -10.26 -15.21
C ILE A 62 -0.33 -10.71 -15.36
N VAL A 63 -1.29 -9.84 -15.05
CA VAL A 63 -2.70 -10.14 -15.32
C VAL A 63 -2.92 -10.08 -16.83
N GLU A 64 -3.18 -11.23 -17.45
CA GLU A 64 -3.44 -11.41 -18.89
C GLU A 64 -4.51 -10.44 -19.45
N GLY A 65 -5.36 -9.88 -18.59
CA GLY A 65 -6.43 -8.94 -18.95
C GLY A 65 -5.98 -7.55 -19.43
N TRP A 66 -4.73 -7.12 -19.19
CA TRP A 66 -4.25 -5.81 -19.66
C TRP A 66 -3.87 -5.79 -21.16
N LEU A 67 -3.68 -6.95 -21.78
CA LEU A 67 -3.49 -7.09 -23.23
C LEU A 67 -4.81 -7.04 -24.01
N ALA A 68 -5.96 -7.25 -23.35
CA ALA A 68 -7.25 -7.37 -24.01
C ALA A 68 -7.90 -6.03 -24.45
N HIS A 69 -7.39 -4.88 -24.00
CA HIS A 69 -7.94 -3.56 -24.37
C HIS A 69 -7.41 -2.98 -25.70
N ARG A 70 -6.61 -3.72 -26.48
CA ARG A 70 -6.04 -3.24 -27.77
C ARG A 70 -6.52 -3.93 -29.05
N VAL A 71 -7.58 -4.75 -29.01
CA VAL A 71 -8.21 -5.23 -30.25
C VAL A 71 -9.57 -4.56 -30.38
N GLY A 72 -9.58 -3.39 -31.02
CA GLY A 72 -10.79 -2.85 -31.62
C GLY A 72 -11.15 -3.67 -32.86
N ALA A 73 -12.41 -4.08 -32.92
CA ALA A 73 -13.12 -4.50 -34.13
C ALA A 73 -14.54 -3.92 -34.06
#